data_AF-A0A938UTD4-F1
#
_entry.id   AF-A0A938UTD4-F1
#
_cell.length_a   1.000
_cell.length_b   1.000
_cell.length_c   1.000
_cell.angle_alpha   90.00
_cell.angle_beta   90.00
_cell.angle_gamma   90.00
#
_symmetry.space_group_name_H-M   'P 1'
#
loop_
_entity.id
_entity.type
_entity.pdbx_description
1 polymer ?
#
loop_
_entity_poly.entity_id
_entity_poly.type
_entity_poly.pdbx_seq_one_letter_code
_entity_poly.pdbx_strand_id
1 'polypeptide(L)'
;MNGKIGPSHLARRVVVYLRQSTVRQVMDHRESTARQYALQQRAAELGWSADQVDIVDEDLGHSGSSTEQRSGFQRLAEAVAHGRVGALFALEVSRLSRSSADWHRLLDVCALADTVIVDEQAVFAPNDYKMKLRLHGGRTNKARRGELRYHPPAGYEWDAAARRFVMTPDERVRGAIRLIFERFRIEGSAGAVVRYFLRQN
;
A
#
# COMPACT_ATOMS: atom_id res chain seq x y z
N MET A 1 -12.46 13.69 22.55
CA MET A 1 -12.63 12.40 21.84
C MET A 1 -12.54 12.68 20.35
N ASN A 2 -11.55 12.08 19.68
CA ASN A 2 -11.31 12.30 18.25
C ASN A 2 -12.40 11.55 17.46
N GLY A 3 -13.35 12.26 16.84
CA GLY A 3 -14.59 11.69 16.27
C GLY A 3 -14.44 10.68 15.11
N LYS A 4 -13.22 10.20 14.86
CA LYS A 4 -12.88 9.18 13.84
C LYS A 4 -12.62 7.80 14.43
N ILE A 5 -12.39 7.70 15.74
CA ILE A 5 -12.19 6.42 16.45
C ILE A 5 -13.45 6.15 17.26
N GLY A 6 -13.98 4.94 17.10
CA GLY A 6 -15.20 4.49 17.75
C GLY A 6 -15.01 3.16 18.48
N PRO A 7 -16.02 2.69 19.23
CA PRO A 7 -15.93 1.46 20.02
C PRO A 7 -15.57 0.22 19.19
N SER A 8 -16.07 0.13 17.95
CA SER A 8 -15.73 -0.94 17.01
C SER A 8 -14.24 -1.02 16.68
N HIS A 9 -13.55 0.14 16.66
CA HIS A 9 -12.11 0.20 16.42
C HIS A 9 -11.32 -0.24 17.66
N LEU A 10 -11.73 0.20 18.85
CA LEU A 10 -11.06 -0.11 20.11
C LEU A 10 -11.23 -1.57 20.55
N ALA A 11 -12.29 -2.25 20.07
CA ALA A 11 -12.49 -3.68 20.30
C ALA A 11 -11.48 -4.57 19.52
N ARG A 12 -10.75 -4.00 18.57
CA ARG A 12 -9.83 -4.70 17.67
C ARG A 12 -8.39 -4.32 17.97
N ARG A 13 -7.45 -5.19 17.58
CA ARG A 13 -6.01 -4.96 17.78
C ARG A 13 -5.54 -3.75 16.97
N VAL A 14 -4.44 -3.15 17.39
CA VAL A 14 -3.74 -2.09 16.67
C VAL A 14 -2.40 -2.62 16.20
N VAL A 15 -2.07 -2.35 14.94
CA VAL A 15 -0.76 -2.72 14.39
C VAL A 15 0.09 -1.48 14.19
N VAL A 16 1.30 -1.48 14.75
CA VAL A 16 2.34 -0.48 14.53
C VAL A 16 3.29 -1.02 13.47
N TYR A 17 3.18 -0.51 12.24
CA TYR A 17 4.00 -0.96 11.12
C TYR A 17 5.16 -0.01 10.88
N LEU A 18 6.38 -0.54 11.00
CA LEU A 18 7.62 0.22 10.86
C LEU A 18 8.34 -0.19 9.59
N ARG A 19 8.54 0.79 8.70
CA ARG A 19 9.32 0.60 7.48
C ARG A 19 10.45 1.61 7.41
N GLN A 20 11.67 1.15 7.64
CA GLN A 20 12.86 1.95 7.38
C GLN A 20 13.48 1.59 6.03
N SER A 21 13.86 2.63 5.29
CA SER A 21 14.67 2.52 4.08
C SER A 21 16.12 2.86 4.40
N THR A 22 17.01 1.92 4.06
CA THR A 22 18.48 1.97 4.01
C THR A 22 19.30 1.67 5.28
N VAL A 23 20.23 0.71 5.10
CA VAL A 23 21.28 0.22 6.00
C VAL A 23 22.07 1.33 6.70
N ARG A 24 22.16 2.52 6.09
CA ARG A 24 22.93 3.66 6.61
C ARG A 24 22.29 4.36 7.83
N GLN A 25 20.99 4.15 8.07
CA GLN A 25 20.25 4.74 9.20
C GLN A 25 20.05 3.76 10.37
N VAL A 26 20.38 2.48 10.18
CA VAL A 26 20.27 1.46 11.25
C VAL A 26 21.39 1.63 12.30
N MET A 27 22.50 2.29 11.97
CA MET A 27 23.65 2.42 12.89
C MET A 27 23.38 3.30 14.12
N ASP A 28 22.30 4.10 14.16
CA ASP A 28 21.88 4.90 15.31
C ASP A 28 20.55 4.36 15.90
N HIS A 29 20.63 3.25 16.62
CA HIS A 29 19.47 2.52 17.18
C HIS A 29 18.53 3.39 18.06
N ARG A 30 18.99 4.52 18.60
CA ARG A 30 18.23 5.36 19.54
C ARG A 30 16.96 5.98 18.96
N GLU A 31 16.98 6.38 17.68
CA GLU A 31 15.82 7.04 17.08
C GLU A 31 14.70 6.05 16.74
N SER A 32 15.06 4.79 16.44
CA SER A 32 14.09 3.73 16.14
C SER A 32 13.28 3.31 17.37
N THR A 33 13.95 3.13 18.50
CA THR A 33 13.33 2.79 19.79
C THR A 33 12.45 3.93 20.28
N ALA A 34 12.90 5.18 20.20
CA ALA A 34 12.10 6.34 20.61
C ALA A 34 10.79 6.46 19.80
N ARG A 35 10.86 6.22 18.49
CA ARG A 35 9.69 6.24 17.59
C ARG A 35 8.71 5.10 17.88
N GLN A 36 9.20 3.91 18.23
CA GLN A 36 8.34 2.80 18.67
C GLN A 36 7.57 3.15 19.94
N TYR A 37 8.27 3.67 20.96
CA TYR A 37 7.64 4.12 22.19
C TYR A 37 6.62 5.23 21.94
N ALA A 38 6.92 6.19 21.06
CA ALA A 38 6.00 7.27 20.71
C ALA A 38 4.70 6.74 20.08
N LEU A 39 4.76 5.75 19.18
CA LEU A 39 3.56 5.19 18.55
C LEU A 39 2.76 4.29 19.51
N GLN A 40 3.43 3.53 20.39
CA GLN A 40 2.74 2.78 21.44
C GLN A 40 2.03 3.71 22.42
N GLN A 41 2.72 4.75 22.88
CA GLN A 41 2.14 5.79 23.74
C GLN A 41 0.95 6.45 23.04
N ARG A 42 1.08 6.74 21.75
CA ARG A 42 -0.03 7.30 20.97
C ARG A 42 -1.23 6.35 20.87
N ALA A 43 -1.01 5.05 20.75
CA ALA A 43 -2.10 4.06 20.77
C ALA A 43 -2.82 4.06 22.12
N ALA A 44 -2.07 4.15 23.22
CA ALA A 44 -2.61 4.26 24.58
C ALA A 44 -3.44 5.55 24.75
N GLU A 45 -2.92 6.69 24.30
CA GLU A 45 -3.65 7.98 24.32
C GLU A 45 -4.97 7.94 23.53
N LEU A 46 -5.02 7.11 22.48
CA LEU A 46 -6.20 6.95 21.64
C LEU A 46 -7.16 5.86 22.15
N GLY A 47 -6.80 5.13 23.22
CA GLY A 47 -7.68 4.23 23.96
C GLY A 47 -7.40 2.73 23.79
N TRP A 48 -6.33 2.34 23.08
CA TRP A 48 -5.92 0.93 23.01
C TRP A 48 -5.05 0.56 24.20
N SER A 49 -5.24 -0.65 24.73
CA SER A 49 -4.36 -1.20 25.76
C SER A 49 -3.09 -1.78 25.15
N ALA A 50 -2.02 -1.86 25.94
CA ALA A 50 -0.71 -2.33 25.45
C ALA A 50 -0.75 -3.78 24.90
N ASP A 51 -1.61 -4.64 25.43
CA ASP A 51 -1.82 -6.02 24.98
C ASP A 51 -2.52 -6.13 23.62
N GLN A 52 -3.17 -5.06 23.16
CA GLN A 52 -3.77 -4.96 21.84
C GLN A 52 -2.79 -4.45 20.77
N VAL A 53 -1.58 -4.04 21.15
CA VAL A 53 -0.60 -3.44 20.24
C VAL A 53 0.37 -4.49 19.69
N ASP A 54 0.31 -4.71 18.39
CA ASP A 54 1.27 -5.55 17.65
C ASP A 54 2.28 -4.68 16.91
N ILE A 55 3.59 -4.85 17.17
CA ILE A 55 4.63 -4.17 16.40
C ILE A 55 5.10 -5.08 15.26
N VAL A 56 5.16 -4.53 14.06
CA VAL A 56 5.71 -5.19 12.88
C VAL A 56 6.91 -4.38 12.39
N ASP A 57 8.11 -4.89 12.65
CA ASP A 57 9.40 -4.31 12.28
C ASP A 57 10.29 -5.27 11.45
N GLU A 58 9.78 -6.44 11.09
CA GLU A 58 10.52 -7.47 10.34
C GLU A 58 10.91 -7.04 8.91
N ASP A 59 10.27 -6.02 8.35
CA ASP A 59 10.52 -5.55 6.98
C ASP A 59 11.64 -4.48 6.89
N LEU A 60 12.43 -4.31 7.96
CA LEU A 60 13.56 -3.37 8.02
C LEU A 60 14.72 -3.81 7.12
N GLY A 61 15.30 -2.88 6.35
CA GLY A 61 16.51 -3.13 5.55
C GLY A 61 16.27 -3.70 4.13
N HIS A 62 15.04 -4.05 3.77
CA HIS A 62 14.72 -4.57 2.43
C HIS A 62 14.46 -3.43 1.44
N SER A 63 15.42 -3.20 0.53
CA SER A 63 15.23 -2.30 -0.62
C SER A 63 14.09 -2.85 -1.50
N GLY A 64 13.17 -1.98 -1.92
CA GLY A 64 11.83 -2.35 -2.41
C GLY A 64 11.74 -3.08 -3.76
N SER A 65 12.70 -3.93 -4.13
CA SER A 65 12.76 -4.66 -5.40
C SER A 65 12.37 -6.15 -5.33
N SER A 66 12.29 -6.79 -4.15
CA SER A 66 11.78 -8.17 -4.05
C SER A 66 10.50 -8.23 -3.21
N THR A 67 9.48 -8.89 -3.77
CA THR A 67 8.19 -9.19 -3.13
C THR A 67 8.27 -10.45 -2.25
N GLU A 68 9.34 -11.23 -2.38
CA GLU A 68 9.48 -12.59 -1.82
C GLU A 68 9.86 -12.65 -0.33
N GLN A 69 10.11 -11.52 0.35
CA GLN A 69 10.51 -11.51 1.78
C GLN A 69 9.83 -10.38 2.57
N ARG A 70 8.49 -10.29 2.55
CA ARG A 70 7.72 -9.36 3.40
C ARG A 70 6.69 -10.09 4.26
N SER A 71 7.16 -10.98 5.13
CA SER A 71 6.30 -11.73 6.05
C SER A 71 5.48 -10.79 6.94
N GLY A 72 6.08 -9.69 7.42
CA GLY A 72 5.41 -8.72 8.27
C GLY A 72 4.25 -8.00 7.57
N PHE A 73 4.50 -7.45 6.38
CA PHE A 73 3.45 -6.80 5.58
C PHE A 73 2.31 -7.74 5.20
N GLN A 74 2.62 -8.98 4.80
CA GLN A 74 1.60 -9.96 4.40
C GLN A 74 0.69 -10.31 5.59
N ARG A 75 1.26 -10.59 6.76
CA ARG A 75 0.48 -10.84 7.98
C ARG A 75 -0.38 -9.65 8.38
N LEU A 76 0.15 -8.43 8.27
CA LEU A 76 -0.64 -7.21 8.48
C LEU A 76 -1.82 -7.15 7.51
N ALA A 77 -1.57 -7.32 6.21
CA ALA A 77 -2.62 -7.25 5.20
C ALA A 77 -3.71 -8.31 5.42
N GLU A 78 -3.31 -9.52 5.79
CA GLU A 78 -4.24 -10.59 6.16
C GLU A 78 -5.05 -10.24 7.41
N ALA A 79 -4.41 -9.73 8.47
CA ALA A 79 -5.10 -9.36 9.71
C ALA A 79 -6.13 -8.24 9.48
N VAL A 80 -5.80 -7.25 8.65
CA VAL A 80 -6.74 -6.18 8.24
C VAL A 80 -7.88 -6.78 7.40
N ALA A 81 -7.59 -7.62 6.41
CA ALA A 81 -8.62 -8.25 5.56
C ALA A 81 -9.63 -9.08 6.37
N HIS A 82 -9.18 -9.72 7.45
CA HIS A 82 -10.06 -10.46 8.38
C HIS A 82 -10.75 -9.57 9.42
N GLY A 83 -10.61 -8.24 9.33
CA GLY A 83 -11.24 -7.29 10.25
C GLY A 83 -10.71 -7.37 11.69
N ARG A 84 -9.51 -7.92 11.93
CA ARG A 84 -8.93 -8.07 13.27
C ARG A 84 -8.23 -6.81 13.77
N VAL A 85 -7.97 -5.86 12.85
CA VAL A 85 -7.21 -4.64 13.09
C VAL A 85 -8.15 -3.43 13.06
N GLY A 86 -8.24 -2.73 14.17
CA GLY A 86 -9.03 -1.49 14.31
C GLY A 86 -8.26 -0.25 13.90
N ALA A 87 -6.93 -0.28 14.05
CA ALA A 87 -6.07 0.82 13.63
C ALA A 87 -4.69 0.34 13.12
N LEU A 88 -4.20 1.01 12.08
CA LEU A 88 -2.85 0.84 11.53
C LEU A 88 -2.04 2.10 11.77
N PHE A 89 -1.00 1.99 12.59
CA PHE A 89 -0.09 3.07 12.92
C PHE A 89 1.14 3.01 12.02
N ALA A 90 1.50 4.15 11.43
CA ALA A 90 2.67 4.29 10.60
C ALA A 90 3.32 5.66 10.85
N LEU A 91 4.65 5.68 10.99
CA LEU A 91 5.40 6.90 11.30
C LEU A 91 5.14 8.06 10.33
N GLU A 92 5.06 7.74 9.03
CA GLU A 92 4.63 8.70 8.03
C GLU A 92 3.71 8.00 7.04
N VAL A 93 2.42 8.34 7.08
CA VAL A 93 1.44 7.94 6.06
C VAL A 93 1.91 8.33 4.65
N SER A 94 2.67 9.42 4.53
CA SER A 94 3.27 9.86 3.27
C SER A 94 4.35 8.89 2.73
N ARG A 95 4.95 8.03 3.57
CA ARG A 95 5.87 6.96 3.14
C ARG A 95 5.12 5.72 2.69
N LEU A 96 3.92 5.48 3.22
CA LEU A 96 3.05 4.38 2.79
C LEU A 96 2.60 4.57 1.34
N SER A 97 2.30 5.81 0.92
CA SER A 97 1.94 6.13 -0.48
C SER A 97 3.10 5.97 -1.48
N ARG A 98 4.34 5.98 -0.97
CA ARG A 98 5.56 5.96 -1.79
C ARG A 98 5.98 4.55 -2.20
N SER A 99 5.45 3.50 -1.56
CA SER A 99 5.86 2.11 -1.81
C SER A 99 4.76 1.29 -2.48
N SER A 100 5.03 0.80 -3.70
CA SER A 100 4.37 -0.34 -4.37
C SER A 100 2.85 -0.31 -4.51
N ALA A 101 2.32 -1.05 -5.49
CA ALA A 101 0.87 -1.24 -5.62
C ALA A 101 0.26 -1.89 -4.38
N ASP A 102 1.04 -2.67 -3.63
CA ASP A 102 0.56 -3.42 -2.46
C ASP A 102 0.10 -2.51 -1.31
N TRP A 103 0.74 -1.36 -1.09
CA TRP A 103 0.27 -0.41 -0.08
C TRP A 103 -1.03 0.26 -0.48
N HIS A 104 -1.19 0.61 -1.77
CA HIS A 104 -2.45 1.14 -2.24
C HIS A 104 -3.58 0.11 -2.02
N ARG A 105 -3.31 -1.17 -2.33
CA ARG A 105 -4.25 -2.26 -2.02
C ARG A 105 -4.54 -2.37 -0.52
N LEU A 106 -3.52 -2.29 0.34
CA LEU A 106 -3.75 -2.32 1.79
C LEU A 106 -4.62 -1.15 2.27
N LEU A 107 -4.43 0.05 1.74
CA LEU A 107 -5.28 1.20 2.05
C LEU A 107 -6.73 0.95 1.62
N ASP A 108 -6.95 0.33 0.46
CA ASP A 108 -8.29 -0.06 0.00
C ASP A 108 -8.91 -1.11 0.94
N VAL A 109 -8.13 -2.10 1.38
CA VAL A 109 -8.59 -3.13 2.34
C VAL A 109 -8.89 -2.50 3.70
N CYS A 110 -8.08 -1.56 4.20
CA CYS A 110 -8.39 -0.80 5.41
C CYS A 110 -9.73 -0.05 5.29
N ALA A 111 -10.08 0.44 4.10
CA ALA A 111 -11.37 1.07 3.85
C ALA A 111 -12.54 0.10 3.91
N LEU A 112 -12.36 -1.11 3.39
CA LEU A 112 -13.37 -2.16 3.46
C LEU A 112 -13.53 -2.71 4.89
N ALA A 113 -12.43 -2.81 5.64
CA ALA A 113 -12.40 -3.38 6.98
C ALA A 113 -12.70 -2.37 8.11
N ASP A 114 -13.00 -1.11 7.80
CA ASP A 114 -13.16 -0.04 8.79
C ASP A 114 -11.94 0.06 9.71
N THR A 115 -10.74 0.06 9.14
CA THR A 115 -9.47 0.19 9.87
C THR A 115 -8.93 1.60 9.72
N VAL A 116 -8.88 2.37 10.81
CA VAL A 116 -8.32 3.74 10.76
C VAL A 116 -6.81 3.72 10.60
N ILE A 117 -6.28 4.74 9.96
CA ILE A 117 -4.84 4.90 9.78
C ILE A 117 -4.37 6.06 10.65
N VAL A 118 -3.28 5.87 11.37
CA VAL A 118 -2.75 6.85 12.33
C VAL A 118 -1.28 7.11 12.03
N ASP A 119 -0.90 8.38 11.98
CA ASP A 119 0.50 8.80 12.11
C ASP A 119 0.71 9.63 13.39
N GLU A 120 1.93 10.12 13.58
CA GLU A 120 2.30 10.95 14.74
C GLU A 120 1.42 12.20 14.89
N GLN A 121 0.80 12.70 13.81
CA GLN A 121 0.10 13.98 13.78
C GLN A 121 -1.41 13.85 13.64
N ALA A 122 -1.91 12.78 12.99
CA ALA A 122 -3.28 12.71 12.56
C ALA A 122 -3.85 11.29 12.53
N VAL A 123 -5.16 11.22 12.76
CA VAL A 123 -5.99 10.05 12.51
C VAL A 123 -6.74 10.26 11.20
N PHE A 124 -6.67 9.27 10.33
CA PHE A 124 -7.30 9.25 9.02
C PHE A 124 -8.33 8.12 8.99
N ALA A 125 -9.59 8.49 8.75
CA ALA A 125 -10.58 7.52 8.32
C ALA A 125 -10.22 7.06 6.89
N PRO A 126 -10.56 5.84 6.49
CA PRO A 126 -10.13 5.33 5.18
C PRO A 126 -10.59 6.16 3.98
N ASN A 127 -11.72 6.88 4.11
CA ASN A 127 -12.26 7.76 3.07
C ASN A 127 -11.91 9.24 3.26
N ASP A 128 -10.99 9.58 4.16
CA ASP A 128 -10.63 10.97 4.46
C ASP A 128 -9.97 11.66 3.25
N TYR A 129 -10.53 12.78 2.81
CA TYR A 129 -9.96 13.62 1.76
C TYR A 129 -8.52 14.06 2.07
N LYS A 130 -8.20 14.31 3.34
CA LYS A 130 -6.85 14.71 3.77
C LYS A 130 -5.84 13.60 3.55
N MET A 131 -6.25 12.34 3.71
CA MET A 131 -5.44 11.17 3.35
C MET A 131 -5.15 11.21 1.85
N LYS A 132 -6.19 11.32 1.00
CA LYS A 132 -6.02 11.38 -0.47
C LYS A 132 -5.05 12.48 -0.91
N LEU A 133 -5.15 13.68 -0.31
CA LEU A 133 -4.26 14.80 -0.64
C LEU A 133 -2.81 14.52 -0.24
N ARG A 134 -2.55 13.92 0.93
CA ARG A 134 -1.20 13.52 1.37
C ARG A 134 -0.62 12.43 0.47
N LEU A 135 -1.41 11.42 0.11
CA LEU A 135 -0.98 10.36 -0.82
C LEU A 135 -0.61 10.97 -2.19
N HIS A 136 -1.44 11.88 -2.71
CA HIS A 136 -1.19 12.58 -3.98
C HIS A 136 0.07 13.44 -3.91
N GLY A 137 0.26 14.24 -2.86
CA GLY A 137 1.46 15.05 -2.66
C GLY A 137 2.74 14.22 -2.62
N GLY A 138 2.70 13.05 -1.97
CA GLY A 138 3.81 12.08 -1.97
C GLY A 138 4.16 11.57 -3.38
N ARG A 139 3.15 11.25 -4.19
CA ARG A 139 3.32 10.83 -5.59
C ARG A 139 3.91 11.94 -6.44
N THR A 140 3.39 13.17 -6.32
CA THR A 140 3.88 14.34 -7.07
C THR A 140 5.33 14.65 -6.73
N ASN A 141 5.74 14.58 -5.46
CA ASN A 141 7.13 14.80 -5.06
C ASN A 141 8.07 13.72 -5.64
N LYS A 142 7.62 12.45 -5.65
CA LYS A 142 8.38 11.34 -6.26
C LYS A 142 8.47 11.47 -7.79
N ALA A 143 7.42 11.96 -8.43
CA ALA A 143 7.42 12.28 -9.86
C ALA A 143 8.41 13.41 -10.20
N ARG A 144 8.41 14.48 -9.39
CA ARG A 144 9.35 15.61 -9.56
C ARG A 144 10.82 15.19 -9.48
N ARG A 145 11.14 14.16 -8.68
CA ARG A 145 12.49 13.57 -8.60
C ARG A 145 12.77 12.49 -9.65
N GLY A 146 11.82 12.18 -10.54
CA GLY A 146 11.97 11.11 -11.54
C GLY A 146 12.03 9.70 -10.95
N GLU A 147 11.56 9.54 -9.72
CA GLU A 147 11.62 8.28 -8.96
C GLU A 147 10.29 7.51 -8.98
N LEU A 148 9.21 8.12 -9.50
CA LEU A 148 7.88 7.53 -9.44
C LEU A 148 7.79 6.33 -10.39
N ARG A 149 7.71 5.14 -9.79
CA ARG A 149 7.55 3.87 -10.52
C ARG A 149 6.11 3.41 -10.42
N TYR A 150 5.49 3.18 -11.57
CA TYR A 150 4.21 2.49 -11.69
C TYR A 150 4.48 1.03 -12.05
N HIS A 151 3.63 0.11 -11.61
CA HIS A 151 3.57 -1.18 -12.28
C HIS A 151 3.14 -0.92 -13.73
N PRO A 152 3.82 -1.51 -14.71
CA PRO A 152 3.41 -1.38 -16.10
C PRO A 152 1.97 -1.88 -16.26
N PRO A 153 1.16 -1.26 -17.14
CA PRO A 153 -0.10 -1.85 -17.58
C PRO A 153 0.12 -3.27 -18.15
N ALA A 154 -0.93 -4.09 -18.17
CA ALA A 154 -0.85 -5.43 -18.73
C ALA A 154 -0.26 -5.42 -20.14
N GLY A 155 0.76 -6.26 -20.37
CA GLY A 155 1.54 -6.37 -21.61
C GLY A 155 2.61 -5.30 -21.84
N TYR A 156 2.91 -4.50 -20.83
CA TYR A 156 4.09 -3.65 -20.80
C TYR A 156 5.06 -4.14 -19.73
N GLU A 157 6.34 -3.86 -19.95
CA GLU A 157 7.46 -4.11 -19.04
C GLU A 157 8.27 -2.83 -18.89
N TRP A 158 8.95 -2.66 -17.75
CA TRP A 158 9.82 -1.50 -17.54
C TRP A 158 11.24 -1.81 -18.03
N ASP A 159 11.69 -1.08 -19.05
CA ASP A 159 13.09 -1.10 -19.49
C ASP A 159 13.91 -0.15 -18.60
N ALA A 160 14.75 -0.73 -17.75
CA ALA A 160 15.60 0.03 -16.84
C ALA A 160 16.70 0.82 -17.57
N ALA A 161 17.21 0.32 -18.69
CA ALA A 161 18.28 0.96 -19.46
C ALA A 161 17.72 2.15 -20.25
N ALA A 162 16.60 1.97 -20.95
CA ALA A 162 15.94 3.02 -21.71
C ALA A 162 15.04 3.92 -20.85
N ARG A 163 14.84 3.58 -19.56
CA ARG A 163 13.99 4.27 -18.59
C ARG A 163 12.58 4.55 -19.12
N ARG A 164 11.98 3.57 -19.79
CA ARG A 164 10.65 3.68 -20.40
C ARG A 164 9.87 2.37 -20.32
N PHE A 165 8.56 2.46 -20.50
CA PHE A 165 7.75 1.26 -20.73
C PHE A 165 7.97 0.75 -22.14
N VAL A 166 8.18 -0.56 -22.26
CA VAL A 166 8.28 -1.29 -23.52
C VAL A 166 7.19 -2.36 -23.55
N MET A 167 6.73 -2.76 -24.72
CA MET A 167 5.77 -3.87 -24.81
C MET A 167 6.48 -5.17 -24.43
N THR A 168 5.80 -6.07 -23.74
CA THR A 168 6.37 -7.37 -23.33
C THR A 168 6.95 -8.11 -24.55
N PRO A 169 8.10 -8.80 -24.41
CA PRO A 169 8.65 -9.64 -25.46
C PRO A 169 7.79 -10.89 -25.73
N ASP A 170 6.86 -11.24 -24.82
CA ASP A 170 5.94 -12.36 -25.00
C ASP A 170 4.94 -12.10 -26.16
N GLU A 171 5.09 -12.87 -27.23
CA GLU A 171 4.24 -12.80 -28.42
C GLU A 171 2.78 -13.14 -28.15
N ARG A 172 2.49 -14.05 -27.23
CA ARG A 172 1.12 -14.44 -26.89
C ARG A 172 0.40 -13.30 -26.21
N VAL A 173 1.06 -12.63 -25.27
CA VAL A 173 0.51 -11.46 -24.59
C VAL A 173 0.34 -10.29 -25.57
N ARG A 174 1.33 -10.01 -26.42
CA ARG A 174 1.18 -8.99 -27.49
C ARG A 174 0.03 -9.32 -28.44
N GLY A 175 -0.12 -10.58 -28.82
CA GLY A 175 -1.21 -11.06 -29.68
C GLY A 175 -2.57 -10.86 -29.03
N ALA A 176 -2.73 -11.27 -27.77
CA ALA A 176 -3.97 -11.06 -27.01
C ALA A 176 -4.35 -9.57 -26.91
N ILE A 177 -3.38 -8.69 -26.64
CA ILE A 177 -3.63 -7.25 -26.56
C ILE A 177 -4.05 -6.67 -27.92
N ARG A 178 -3.37 -7.04 -29.01
CA ARG A 178 -3.78 -6.64 -30.36
C ARG A 178 -5.21 -7.09 -30.65
N LEU A 179 -5.53 -8.34 -30.34
CA LEU A 179 -6.85 -8.91 -30.56
C LEU A 179 -7.93 -8.16 -29.76
N ILE A 180 -7.66 -7.73 -28.52
CA ILE A 180 -8.59 -6.89 -27.76
C ILE A 180 -8.96 -5.62 -28.56
N PHE A 181 -7.98 -4.90 -29.08
CA PHE A 181 -8.22 -3.66 -29.83
C PHE A 181 -8.88 -3.92 -31.18
N GLU A 182 -8.51 -4.99 -31.88
CA GLU A 182 -9.15 -5.40 -33.13
C GLU A 182 -10.62 -5.75 -32.92
N ARG A 183 -10.93 -6.58 -31.90
CA ARG A 183 -12.31 -6.90 -31.54
C ARG A 183 -13.07 -5.66 -31.09
N PHE A 184 -12.46 -4.74 -30.35
CA PHE A 184 -13.14 -3.52 -29.93
C PHE A 184 -13.58 -2.65 -31.12
N ARG A 185 -12.77 -2.55 -32.18
CA ARG A 185 -13.14 -1.84 -33.41
C ARG A 185 -14.33 -2.49 -34.14
N ILE A 186 -14.49 -3.81 -34.02
CA ILE A 186 -15.59 -4.57 -34.64
C ILE A 186 -16.85 -4.50 -33.77
N GLU A 187 -16.70 -4.68 -32.46
CA GLU A 187 -17.80 -4.92 -31.51
C GLU A 187 -18.31 -3.64 -30.82
N GLY A 188 -17.52 -2.55 -30.86
CA GLY A 188 -17.88 -1.23 -30.34
C GLY A 188 -18.01 -1.13 -28.81
N SER A 189 -17.82 -2.21 -28.05
CA SER A 189 -17.90 -2.19 -26.59
C SER A 189 -16.96 -3.18 -25.91
N ALA A 190 -16.42 -2.79 -24.75
CA ALA A 190 -15.53 -3.65 -23.96
C ALA A 190 -16.24 -4.92 -23.49
N GLY A 191 -17.53 -4.84 -23.12
CA GLY A 191 -18.30 -6.01 -22.69
C GLY A 191 -18.48 -7.06 -23.79
N ALA A 192 -18.64 -6.64 -25.05
CA ALA A 192 -18.71 -7.56 -26.17
C ALA A 192 -17.35 -8.24 -26.46
N VAL A 193 -16.24 -7.50 -26.33
CA VAL A 193 -14.89 -8.06 -26.43
C VAL A 193 -14.66 -9.11 -25.35
N VAL A 194 -15.04 -8.86 -24.10
CA VAL A 194 -14.93 -9.86 -23.02
C VAL A 194 -15.73 -11.13 -23.35
N ARG A 195 -16.98 -11.00 -23.80
CA ARG A 195 -17.79 -12.14 -24.23
C ARG A 195 -17.17 -12.91 -25.39
N TYR A 196 -16.46 -12.25 -26.29
CA TYR A 196 -15.71 -12.91 -27.36
C TYR A 196 -14.64 -13.84 -26.80
N PHE A 197 -13.80 -13.35 -25.87
CA PHE A 197 -12.75 -14.16 -25.24
C PHE A 197 -13.32 -15.32 -24.41
N LEU A 198 -14.43 -15.11 -23.70
CA LEU A 198 -15.09 -16.17 -22.92
C LEU A 198 -15.67 -17.31 -23.77
N ARG A 199 -15.89 -17.10 -25.07
CA ARG A 199 -16.36 -18.13 -26.00
C ARG A 199 -15.22 -18.88 -26.71
N GLN A 200 -13.99 -18.38 -26.59
CA GLN A 200 -12.81 -18.91 -27.28
C GLN A 200 -11.87 -19.69 -26.35
N ASN A 201 -12.12 -19.63 -25.04
CA ASN A 201 -11.55 -20.53 -24.02
C ASN A 201 -12.49 -21.70 -23.75
#